data_AF-A0A8T3C2S4-F1
#
_entry.id   AF-A0A8T3C2S4-F1
#
_cell.length_a   1.000
_cell.length_b   1.000
_cell.length_c   1.000
_cell.angle_alpha   90.00
_cell.angle_beta   90.00
_cell.angle_gamma   90.00
#
_symmetry.space_group_name_H-M   'P 1'
#
loop_
_entity.id
_entity.type
_entity.pdbx_description
1 polymer ?
#
loop_
_entity_poly.entity_id
_entity_poly.type
_entity_poly.pdbx_seq_one_letter_code
_entity_poly.pdbx_strand_id
1 'polypeptide(L)'
;MTTRFLLLLLLFFLLSLSFFHLYSKDWDGPWKLPFRTSDILPLIPFSALRPILSSVYSAVDLLPTFVGSVSSPENSLEWKGACFYNNSAWMEFHNKSKSPYGGGTLHLKVSNAHSWTCLDLYAFATPFHLTWDYYFLSREHTIEFHEWEGEAEYEYVKHHGVSIFLMKSGMLGTLRALWDVFPLFTNTGWGENSNVNFLKKHMGAKFEERPEPWFSTINVDDIHSGDFLVLSKIRGRWGGFETLEKWVTGAYGGHSAVCLKDSDGKLWVAESGHANDKGEDIIAILPWEEWWSFELNKDDSDPHIALLPLHPNLRAKFNNSAAWEYARSLDGKPYGYHNMIFSWIDTTSGNYPPPLDAQLVASGMILWSKVMPDYAANLWNEALNKRLGTEDLDLPDIIVETEQRGSSFAKLLAMPEQDDWIYSDGSSTSCVAFILQMYKHAGLFDPISTSIQVTEFTIKDAYTLNFFENNSSRLPEWCNKEDSVKLPFCQIKGKYRMELPDYNTIQPYPHMNEKCPSLPPNYDRPIYC
;
A
#
# COMPACT_ATOMS: atom_id res chain seq x y z
N MET A 1 19.31 50.88 -28.76
CA MET A 1 20.41 50.49 -27.86
C MET A 1 20.05 49.32 -26.92
N THR A 2 18.77 49.00 -26.72
CA THR A 2 18.29 48.04 -25.71
C THR A 2 18.29 46.57 -26.16
N THR A 3 17.99 46.27 -27.41
CA THR A 3 17.91 44.87 -27.91
C THR A 3 19.27 44.20 -28.11
N ARG A 4 20.30 44.95 -28.54
CA ARG A 4 21.67 44.40 -28.67
C ARG A 4 22.33 44.13 -27.31
N PHE A 5 22.01 44.94 -26.30
CA PHE A 5 22.52 44.77 -24.94
C PHE A 5 21.90 43.53 -24.26
N LEU A 6 20.59 43.31 -24.48
CA LEU A 6 19.90 42.12 -23.99
C LEU A 6 20.43 40.84 -24.64
N LEU A 7 20.71 40.87 -25.95
CA LEU A 7 21.29 39.72 -26.66
C LEU A 7 22.71 39.40 -26.18
N LEU A 8 23.51 40.43 -25.90
CA LEU A 8 24.87 40.28 -25.34
C LEU A 8 24.83 39.71 -23.92
N LEU A 9 23.89 40.13 -23.08
CA LEU A 9 23.67 39.56 -21.74
C LEU A 9 23.24 38.10 -21.80
N LEU A 10 22.34 37.76 -22.73
CA LEU A 10 21.88 36.38 -22.91
C LEU A 10 23.01 35.47 -23.44
N LEU A 11 23.82 35.96 -24.37
CA LEU A 11 25.00 35.26 -24.87
C LEU A 11 26.05 35.08 -23.77
N PHE A 12 26.27 36.10 -22.93
CA PHE A 12 27.20 36.00 -21.80
C PHE A 12 26.73 34.99 -20.75
N PHE A 13 25.41 34.90 -20.52
CA PHE A 13 24.80 33.94 -19.61
C PHE A 13 24.85 32.50 -20.17
N LEU A 14 24.62 32.32 -21.46
CA LEU A 14 24.74 31.01 -22.12
C LEU A 14 26.20 30.55 -22.24
N LEU A 15 27.14 31.48 -22.46
CA LEU A 15 28.58 31.21 -22.47
C LEU A 15 29.10 30.89 -21.06
N SER A 16 28.59 31.54 -20.01
CA SER A 16 28.96 31.17 -18.63
C SER A 16 28.41 29.80 -18.27
N LEU A 17 27.15 29.50 -18.57
CA LEU A 17 26.53 28.19 -18.36
C LEU A 17 27.28 27.05 -19.08
N SER A 18 27.70 27.27 -20.32
CA SER A 18 28.49 26.28 -21.07
C SER A 18 29.91 26.13 -20.53
N PHE A 19 30.54 27.20 -20.05
CA PHE A 19 31.84 27.15 -19.36
C PHE A 19 31.74 26.37 -18.03
N PHE A 20 30.66 26.57 -17.26
CA PHE A 20 30.38 25.82 -16.04
C PHE A 20 30.06 24.34 -16.30
N HIS A 21 29.39 24.02 -17.41
CA HIS A 21 29.03 22.64 -17.74
C HIS A 21 30.22 21.81 -18.26
N LEU A 22 31.17 22.44 -18.97
CA LEU A 22 32.42 21.80 -19.43
C LEU A 22 33.44 21.58 -18.29
N TYR A 23 33.39 22.38 -17.22
CA TYR A 23 34.32 22.28 -16.08
C TYR A 23 33.76 21.51 -14.87
N SER A 24 32.50 21.05 -14.89
CA SER A 24 31.85 20.42 -13.73
C SER A 24 32.29 18.98 -13.44
N LYS A 25 33.20 18.38 -14.22
CA LYS A 25 33.60 16.98 -14.02
C LYS A 25 34.77 16.75 -13.07
N ASP A 26 35.58 17.76 -12.73
CA ASP A 26 36.78 17.54 -11.88
C ASP A 26 37.14 18.75 -10.99
N TRP A 27 36.33 19.08 -9.97
CA TRP A 27 36.70 20.09 -8.96
C TRP A 27 36.61 19.55 -7.52
N ASP A 28 37.67 18.86 -7.09
CA ASP A 28 38.05 18.75 -5.66
C ASP A 28 38.90 19.98 -5.27
N GLY A 29 38.29 21.17 -5.34
CA GLY A 29 38.91 22.46 -4.99
C GLY A 29 38.22 23.19 -3.82
N PRO A 30 38.85 24.20 -3.20
CA PRO A 30 38.47 24.73 -1.88
C PRO A 30 37.26 25.69 -1.86
N TRP A 31 36.54 25.84 -2.98
CA TRP A 31 35.39 26.73 -3.11
C TRP A 31 34.11 25.92 -3.35
N LYS A 32 33.46 25.48 -2.27
CA LYS A 32 32.10 24.90 -2.35
C LYS A 32 31.12 26.00 -2.75
N LEU A 33 30.41 25.82 -3.86
CA LEU A 33 29.30 26.70 -4.23
C LEU A 33 28.27 26.75 -3.08
N PRO A 34 27.65 27.91 -2.78
CA PRO A 34 26.66 28.05 -1.70
C PRO A 34 25.32 27.35 -1.97
N PHE A 35 25.18 26.70 -3.13
CA PHE A 35 23.98 26.01 -3.59
C PHE A 35 24.39 24.74 -4.33
N ARG A 36 23.61 23.66 -4.18
CA ARG A 36 23.70 22.51 -5.09
C ARG A 36 22.79 22.75 -6.29
N THR A 37 23.12 22.17 -7.44
CA THR A 37 22.31 22.28 -8.66
C THR A 37 20.89 21.74 -8.47
N SER A 38 20.69 20.77 -7.57
CA SER A 38 19.39 20.28 -7.10
C SER A 38 18.53 21.34 -6.41
N ASP A 39 19.14 22.37 -5.83
CA ASP A 39 18.48 23.34 -4.94
C ASP A 39 18.16 24.67 -5.65
N ILE A 40 18.61 24.84 -6.90
CA ILE A 40 18.34 26.01 -7.79
C ILE A 40 17.16 25.72 -8.73
N LEU A 41 16.68 24.46 -8.78
CA LEU A 41 15.50 24.05 -9.55
C LEU A 41 14.22 24.90 -9.36
N PRO A 42 13.91 25.53 -8.20
CA PRO A 42 12.69 26.34 -8.09
C PRO A 42 12.67 27.64 -8.92
N LEU A 43 13.80 28.04 -9.52
CA LEU A 43 13.89 29.23 -10.37
C LEU A 43 13.79 28.93 -11.88
N ILE A 44 13.67 27.66 -12.27
CA ILE A 44 13.64 27.23 -13.67
C ILE A 44 12.21 26.80 -14.04
N PRO A 45 11.67 27.25 -15.19
CA PRO A 45 10.33 26.85 -15.64
C PRO A 45 10.20 25.32 -15.72
N PHE A 46 9.10 24.78 -15.17
CA PHE A 46 8.84 23.35 -15.04
C PHE A 46 8.97 22.56 -16.36
N SER A 47 8.71 23.21 -17.50
CA SER A 47 8.84 22.64 -18.84
C SER A 47 10.29 22.33 -19.25
N ALA A 48 11.27 23.08 -18.76
CA ALA A 48 12.68 22.93 -19.12
C ALA A 48 13.41 21.85 -18.29
N LEU A 49 12.83 21.41 -17.17
CA LEU A 49 13.44 20.47 -16.23
C LEU A 49 13.02 19.01 -16.45
N ARG A 50 12.06 18.77 -17.35
CA ARG A 50 11.42 17.47 -17.64
C ARG A 50 12.38 16.28 -17.85
N PRO A 51 13.52 16.40 -18.56
CA PRO A 51 14.41 15.27 -18.86
C PRO A 51 15.41 14.93 -17.74
N ILE A 52 15.76 15.92 -16.89
CA ILE A 52 16.76 15.75 -15.81
C ILE A 52 16.06 15.25 -14.53
N LEU A 53 14.83 15.70 -14.32
CA LEU A 53 14.02 15.44 -13.15
C LEU A 53 13.42 14.01 -13.07
N SER A 54 13.34 13.26 -14.17
CA SER A 54 12.77 11.89 -14.20
C SER A 54 13.67 10.83 -13.55
N SER A 55 14.88 11.18 -13.12
CA SER A 55 15.89 10.22 -12.64
C SER A 55 16.17 10.23 -11.14
N VAL A 56 15.61 11.19 -10.36
CA VAL A 56 16.16 11.49 -9.02
C VAL A 56 15.23 11.15 -7.83
N TYR A 57 13.89 11.14 -7.99
CA TYR A 57 12.93 10.88 -6.88
C TYR A 57 11.67 10.13 -7.36
N SER A 58 10.96 9.44 -6.45
CA SER A 58 9.83 8.52 -6.66
C SER A 58 8.62 8.82 -5.75
N ALA A 59 7.45 8.24 -6.06
CA ALA A 59 6.24 8.32 -5.23
C ALA A 59 6.45 7.89 -3.77
N VAL A 60 7.35 6.93 -3.52
CA VAL A 60 7.70 6.45 -2.18
C VAL A 60 8.42 7.53 -1.35
N ASP A 61 9.06 8.50 -2.00
CA ASP A 61 9.71 9.63 -1.34
C ASP A 61 8.71 10.69 -0.80
N LEU A 62 7.39 10.49 -0.99
CA LEU A 62 6.32 11.26 -0.31
C LEU A 62 6.10 10.89 1.15
N LEU A 63 6.61 9.75 1.58
CA LEU A 63 6.26 9.22 2.88
C LEU A 63 7.18 9.84 3.95
N PRO A 64 6.62 10.46 5.00
CA PRO A 64 7.40 10.99 6.11
C PRO A 64 8.24 9.87 6.74
N THR A 65 9.50 10.12 7.08
CA THR A 65 10.29 9.17 7.87
C THR A 65 10.13 9.49 9.35
N PHE A 66 9.80 8.51 10.19
CA PHE A 66 9.82 8.70 11.64
C PHE A 66 11.24 9.01 12.13
N VAL A 67 11.37 10.09 12.91
CA VAL A 67 12.65 10.56 13.45
C VAL A 67 12.82 10.14 14.90
N GLY A 68 11.74 10.21 15.67
CA GLY A 68 11.71 9.92 17.11
C GLY A 68 10.63 10.73 17.81
N SER A 69 10.55 10.62 19.14
CA SER A 69 9.55 11.30 19.96
C SER A 69 10.21 12.08 21.10
N VAL A 70 9.59 13.21 21.50
CA VAL A 70 10.14 14.09 22.54
C VAL A 70 9.09 14.44 23.59
N SER A 71 9.45 14.26 24.87
CA SER A 71 8.55 14.47 26.02
C SER A 71 9.10 15.43 27.08
N SER A 72 10.40 15.76 27.04
CA SER A 72 10.99 16.67 28.04
C SER A 72 12.27 17.35 27.52
N PRO A 73 12.77 18.38 28.22
CA PRO A 73 14.09 18.98 27.93
C PRO A 73 15.25 17.99 28.13
N GLU A 74 15.09 17.03 29.03
CA GLU A 74 16.09 16.01 29.36
C GLU A 74 16.12 14.88 28.32
N ASN A 75 14.98 14.62 27.68
CA ASN A 75 14.82 13.67 26.58
C ASN A 75 14.90 14.38 25.23
N SER A 76 15.99 15.12 25.00
CA SER A 76 16.21 15.79 23.72
C SER A 76 16.58 14.79 22.63
N LEU A 77 15.94 14.91 21.46
CA LEU A 77 16.22 14.08 20.28
C LEU A 77 17.18 14.82 19.35
N GLU A 78 18.18 14.14 18.79
CA GLU A 78 19.05 14.69 17.75
C GLU A 78 19.00 13.85 16.47
N TRP A 79 19.02 14.50 15.30
CA TRP A 79 19.01 13.80 14.01
C TRP A 79 19.60 14.64 12.88
N LYS A 80 19.74 13.97 11.73
CA LYS A 80 20.13 14.57 10.45
C LYS A 80 18.90 14.73 9.55
N GLY A 81 18.57 15.96 9.20
CA GLY A 81 17.53 16.33 8.25
C GLY A 81 17.98 16.23 6.79
N ALA A 82 17.06 16.55 5.87
CA ALA A 82 17.40 16.61 4.44
C ALA A 82 18.15 17.91 4.14
N CYS A 83 17.69 19.04 4.67
CA CYS A 83 18.30 20.35 4.58
C CYS A 83 19.36 20.58 5.67
N PHE A 84 18.98 20.38 6.93
CA PHE A 84 19.81 20.68 8.10
C PHE A 84 20.43 19.41 8.68
N TYR A 85 21.74 19.39 8.88
CA TYR A 85 22.43 18.17 9.33
C TYR A 85 22.57 18.02 10.83
N ASN A 86 22.34 19.08 11.59
CA ASN A 86 22.42 19.08 13.05
C ASN A 86 21.10 19.63 13.60
N ASN A 87 20.16 18.73 13.87
CA ASN A 87 18.85 19.07 14.38
C ASN A 87 18.68 18.52 15.79
N SER A 88 17.99 19.27 16.64
CA SER A 88 17.58 18.81 17.96
C SER A 88 16.17 19.27 18.30
N ALA A 89 15.41 18.46 19.05
CA ALA A 89 14.09 18.84 19.54
C ALA A 89 13.91 18.47 21.01
N TRP A 90 13.10 19.26 21.73
CA TRP A 90 12.66 18.97 23.09
C TRP A 90 11.29 19.60 23.37
N MET A 91 10.61 19.11 24.40
CA MET A 91 9.26 19.54 24.77
C MET A 91 9.27 20.25 26.13
N GLU A 92 8.49 21.33 26.24
CA GLU A 92 8.23 22.04 27.49
C GLU A 92 6.71 22.12 27.75
N PHE A 93 6.25 21.56 28.87
CA PHE A 93 4.84 21.66 29.25
C PHE A 93 4.54 23.00 29.92
N HIS A 94 3.35 23.55 29.65
CA HIS A 94 2.90 24.79 30.28
C HIS A 94 1.39 24.82 30.47
N ASN A 95 0.90 25.59 31.44
CA ASN A 95 -0.54 25.82 31.61
C ASN A 95 -0.93 27.28 31.31
N LYS A 96 -0.62 27.73 30.08
CA LYS A 96 -1.00 29.08 29.61
C LYS A 96 -2.52 29.22 29.40
N SER A 97 -3.19 28.15 28.98
CA SER A 97 -4.64 28.08 28.75
C SER A 97 -5.47 28.12 30.03
N LYS A 98 -4.86 27.81 31.19
CA LYS A 98 -5.54 27.61 32.49
C LYS A 98 -6.56 26.46 32.48
N SER A 99 -6.40 25.50 31.58
CA SER A 99 -7.19 24.29 31.57
C SER A 99 -6.62 23.24 32.55
N PRO A 100 -7.35 22.16 32.86
CA PRO A 100 -6.87 21.12 33.77
C PRO A 100 -5.54 20.49 33.32
N TYR A 101 -5.32 20.36 32.00
CA TYR A 101 -4.17 19.67 31.43
C TYR A 101 -3.15 20.62 30.76
N GLY A 102 -3.50 21.89 30.54
CA GLY A 102 -2.60 22.84 29.90
C GLY A 102 -2.26 22.45 28.46
N GLY A 103 -1.07 22.83 28.01
CA GLY A 103 -0.52 22.56 26.68
C GLY A 103 0.99 22.37 26.74
N GLY A 104 1.68 22.54 25.62
CA GLY A 104 3.13 22.45 25.55
C GLY A 104 3.76 23.20 24.39
N THR A 105 5.03 23.56 24.54
CA THR A 105 5.86 24.16 23.50
C THR A 105 6.90 23.13 23.06
N LEU A 106 6.82 22.71 21.80
CA LEU A 106 7.84 21.91 21.14
C LEU A 106 8.90 22.84 20.58
N HIS A 107 10.12 22.74 21.09
CA HIS A 107 11.27 23.47 20.58
C HIS A 107 11.99 22.62 19.54
N LEU A 108 12.28 23.22 18.39
CA LEU A 108 13.04 22.60 17.33
C LEU A 108 14.20 23.52 16.92
N LYS A 109 15.42 23.04 17.13
CA LYS A 109 16.63 23.73 16.71
C LYS A 109 17.22 23.03 15.50
N VAL A 110 17.22 23.72 14.36
CA VAL A 110 17.82 23.22 13.12
C VAL A 110 19.07 24.00 12.78
N SER A 111 20.14 23.31 12.38
CA SER A 111 21.41 23.95 12.06
C SER A 111 22.25 23.19 11.03
N ASN A 112 23.30 23.84 10.53
CA ASN A 112 24.19 23.28 9.52
C ASN A 112 23.44 22.93 8.22
N ALA A 113 22.74 23.92 7.66
CA ALA A 113 22.07 23.81 6.37
C ALA A 113 23.09 23.55 5.26
N HIS A 114 22.85 22.56 4.41
CA HIS A 114 23.77 22.24 3.32
C HIS A 114 23.65 23.21 2.13
N SER A 115 22.59 24.02 2.09
CA SER A 115 22.30 25.00 1.05
C SER A 115 21.44 26.13 1.60
N TRP A 116 21.53 27.33 1.03
CA TRP A 116 20.75 28.49 1.49
C TRP A 116 19.28 28.46 1.06
N THR A 117 18.93 27.62 0.09
CA THR A 117 17.56 27.47 -0.43
C THR A 117 16.91 26.14 -0.05
N CYS A 118 17.59 25.29 0.71
CA CYS A 118 17.00 24.03 1.16
C CYS A 118 15.94 24.26 2.24
N LEU A 119 15.00 23.31 2.33
CA LEU A 119 13.88 23.36 3.27
C LEU A 119 13.61 21.95 3.77
N ASP A 120 13.43 21.81 5.08
CA ASP A 120 12.86 20.60 5.69
C ASP A 120 11.38 20.84 6.00
N LEU A 121 10.54 19.84 5.73
CA LEU A 121 9.14 19.83 6.14
C LEU A 121 8.97 18.72 7.18
N TYR A 122 8.32 19.03 8.28
CA TYR A 122 8.06 18.08 9.37
C TYR A 122 6.57 17.95 9.63
N ALA A 123 6.16 16.76 10.04
CA ALA A 123 4.89 16.52 10.70
C ALA A 123 5.14 16.12 12.15
N PHE A 124 4.26 16.57 13.04
CA PHE A 124 4.33 16.37 14.48
C PHE A 124 3.00 15.79 14.94
N ALA A 125 3.03 14.61 15.54
CA ALA A 125 1.83 13.84 15.83
C ALA A 125 1.79 13.32 17.27
N THR A 126 0.59 13.31 17.81
CA THR A 126 0.14 12.50 18.97
C THR A 126 -1.05 11.66 18.48
N PRO A 127 -1.58 10.72 19.29
CA PRO A 127 -2.83 10.04 18.96
C PRO A 127 -3.99 11.01 18.71
N PHE A 128 -3.92 12.21 19.28
CA PHE A 128 -5.00 13.20 19.34
C PHE A 128 -4.75 14.44 18.48
N HIS A 129 -3.50 14.77 18.11
CA HIS A 129 -3.13 15.95 17.35
C HIS A 129 -2.17 15.62 16.20
N LEU A 130 -2.33 16.35 15.09
CA LEU A 130 -1.38 16.33 13.98
C LEU A 130 -1.20 17.77 13.49
N THR A 131 0.06 18.21 13.44
CA THR A 131 0.46 19.51 12.91
C THR A 131 1.69 19.36 12.03
N TRP A 132 1.99 20.36 11.22
CA TRP A 132 3.09 20.36 10.28
C TRP A 132 3.70 21.74 10.18
N ASP A 133 5.00 21.78 9.98
CA ASP A 133 5.74 23.03 9.82
C ASP A 133 6.97 22.83 8.94
N TYR A 134 7.48 23.93 8.37
CA TYR A 134 8.62 23.92 7.48
C TYR A 134 9.71 24.86 7.96
N TYR A 135 10.95 24.45 7.75
CA TYR A 135 12.12 25.19 8.21
C TYR A 135 13.08 25.43 7.06
N PHE A 136 13.47 26.69 6.89
CA PHE A 136 14.44 27.15 5.89
C PHE A 136 15.54 28.04 6.51
N LEU A 137 15.39 28.42 7.79
CA LEU A 137 16.39 29.20 8.53
C LEU A 137 17.01 28.35 9.63
N SER A 138 18.35 28.37 9.69
CA SER A 138 19.15 27.74 10.75
C SER A 138 19.00 28.53 12.06
N ARG A 139 17.98 28.20 12.84
CA ARG A 139 17.69 28.79 14.15
C ARG A 139 16.84 27.84 15.00
N GLU A 140 16.55 28.26 16.21
CA GLU A 140 15.51 27.66 17.02
C GLU A 140 14.13 28.15 16.56
N HIS A 141 13.19 27.23 16.48
CA HIS A 141 11.78 27.44 16.16
C HIS A 141 10.94 26.76 17.24
N THR A 142 9.69 27.17 17.36
CA THR A 142 8.77 26.67 18.38
C THR A 142 7.41 26.37 17.78
N ILE A 143 6.84 25.22 18.13
CA ILE A 143 5.46 24.86 17.83
C ILE A 143 4.69 24.85 19.15
N GLU A 144 3.58 25.57 19.18
CA GLU A 144 2.74 25.70 20.36
C GLU A 144 1.53 24.77 20.26
N PHE A 145 1.41 23.85 21.21
CA PHE A 145 0.19 23.11 21.51
C PHE A 145 -0.54 23.90 22.60
N HIS A 146 -1.56 24.66 22.20
CA HIS A 146 -2.24 25.58 23.13
C HIS A 146 -2.90 24.87 24.30
N GLU A 147 -3.54 23.73 24.01
CA GLU A 147 -4.26 22.91 24.98
C GLU A 147 -4.29 21.46 24.51
N TRP A 148 -4.04 20.51 25.41
CA TRP A 148 -4.22 19.08 25.16
C TRP A 148 -5.70 18.72 25.20
N GLU A 149 -6.12 17.77 24.37
CA GLU A 149 -7.53 17.38 24.20
C GLU A 149 -8.15 16.82 25.49
N GLY A 150 -7.35 16.15 26.32
CA GLY A 150 -7.78 15.63 27.60
C GLY A 150 -6.65 14.99 28.41
N GLU A 151 -7.04 14.29 29.48
CA GLU A 151 -6.10 13.56 30.36
C GLU A 151 -5.30 12.52 29.59
N ALA A 152 -5.97 11.80 28.67
CA ALA A 152 -5.37 10.73 27.87
C ALA A 152 -4.22 11.25 27.01
N GLU A 153 -4.40 12.35 26.28
CA GLU A 153 -3.34 12.97 25.50
C GLU A 153 -2.21 13.48 26.39
N TYR A 154 -2.55 14.17 27.49
CA TYR A 154 -1.57 14.77 28.37
C TYR A 154 -0.64 13.72 28.99
N GLU A 155 -1.19 12.62 29.50
CA GLU A 155 -0.38 11.51 30.04
C GLU A 155 0.38 10.78 28.92
N TYR A 156 -0.22 10.61 27.74
CA TYR A 156 0.49 10.05 26.58
C TYR A 156 1.74 10.85 26.23
N VAL A 157 1.63 12.18 26.08
CA VAL A 157 2.75 13.04 25.68
C VAL A 157 3.83 13.08 26.76
N LYS A 158 3.48 12.99 28.05
CA LYS A 158 4.48 12.91 29.13
C LYS A 158 5.32 11.65 29.05
N HIS A 159 4.69 10.51 28.79
CA HIS A 159 5.35 9.22 28.83
C HIS A 159 6.05 8.87 27.51
N HIS A 160 5.45 9.23 26.37
CA HIS A 160 5.90 8.82 25.03
C HIS A 160 6.37 9.98 24.16
N GLY A 161 5.91 11.20 24.45
CA GLY A 161 6.30 12.40 23.70
C GLY A 161 5.49 12.62 22.43
N VAL A 162 5.81 13.73 21.76
CA VAL A 162 5.28 14.03 20.42
C VAL A 162 6.18 13.38 19.37
N SER A 163 5.58 12.60 18.48
CA SER A 163 6.24 11.93 17.37
C SER A 163 6.60 12.93 16.27
N ILE A 164 7.85 12.91 15.83
CA ILE A 164 8.40 13.81 14.81
C ILE A 164 8.66 13.00 13.54
N PHE A 165 8.13 13.48 12.42
CA PHE A 165 8.31 12.88 11.11
C PHE A 165 8.94 13.87 10.14
N LEU A 166 9.96 13.45 9.40
CA LEU A 166 10.66 14.26 8.40
C LEU A 166 10.25 13.88 6.99
N MET A 167 9.81 14.88 6.22
CA MET A 167 9.67 14.78 4.78
C MET A 167 11.05 14.92 4.11
N LYS A 168 11.74 13.79 3.88
CA LYS A 168 13.08 13.77 3.26
C LYS A 168 13.16 14.45 1.89
N SER A 169 12.03 14.52 1.20
CA SER A 169 11.87 15.13 -0.12
C SER A 169 11.80 16.66 -0.14
N GLY A 170 11.52 17.31 1.00
CA GLY A 170 11.22 18.75 1.05
C GLY A 170 10.00 19.15 0.19
N MET A 171 9.64 20.44 0.14
CA MET A 171 8.42 20.92 -0.55
C MET A 171 8.37 20.58 -2.05
N LEU A 172 9.51 20.65 -2.76
CA LEU A 172 9.59 20.32 -4.20
C LEU A 172 9.47 18.83 -4.47
N GLY A 173 10.08 17.98 -3.62
CA GLY A 173 9.90 16.55 -3.72
C GLY A 173 8.48 16.13 -3.31
N THR A 174 7.84 16.81 -2.36
CA THR A 174 6.42 16.59 -2.03
C THR A 174 5.48 16.98 -3.18
N LEU A 175 5.64 18.16 -3.78
CA LEU A 175 4.84 18.57 -4.96
C LEU A 175 5.07 17.65 -6.17
N ARG A 176 6.30 17.17 -6.37
CA ARG A 176 6.65 16.25 -7.46
C ARG A 176 6.16 14.83 -7.21
N ALA A 177 6.23 14.35 -5.99
CA ALA A 177 5.84 12.98 -5.73
C ALA A 177 4.30 12.87 -5.61
N LEU A 178 3.59 13.97 -5.30
CA LEU A 178 2.14 14.11 -5.58
C LEU A 178 1.86 14.03 -7.09
N TRP A 179 2.74 14.57 -7.92
CA TRP A 179 2.70 14.44 -9.39
C TRP A 179 3.06 13.03 -9.89
N ASP A 180 3.73 12.19 -9.10
CA ASP A 180 4.03 10.79 -9.43
C ASP A 180 2.96 9.82 -8.90
N VAL A 181 2.21 10.18 -7.86
CA VAL A 181 1.07 9.40 -7.32
C VAL A 181 -0.24 9.69 -8.04
N PHE A 182 -0.57 10.96 -8.28
CA PHE A 182 -1.76 11.35 -9.03
C PHE A 182 -1.98 10.57 -10.35
N PRO A 183 -0.96 10.33 -11.19
CA PRO A 183 -1.10 9.61 -12.45
C PRO A 183 -1.57 8.17 -12.26
N LEU A 184 -1.16 7.50 -11.17
CA LEU A 184 -1.47 6.08 -10.90
C LEU A 184 -2.98 5.83 -10.92
N PHE A 185 -3.77 6.81 -10.49
CA PHE A 185 -5.22 6.71 -10.41
C PHE A 185 -5.95 7.22 -11.67
N THR A 186 -5.22 7.69 -12.69
CA THR A 186 -5.85 8.21 -13.91
C THR A 186 -6.18 7.10 -14.90
N ASN A 187 -7.34 7.18 -15.54
CA ASN A 187 -7.74 6.22 -16.55
C ASN A 187 -7.21 6.58 -17.95
N THR A 188 -5.88 6.65 -18.09
CA THR A 188 -5.20 7.08 -19.32
C THR A 188 -3.98 6.20 -19.62
N GLY A 189 -3.43 6.27 -20.83
CA GLY A 189 -2.15 5.63 -21.14
C GLY A 189 -0.98 6.17 -20.31
N TRP A 190 -1.10 7.40 -19.79
CA TRP A 190 -0.14 7.93 -18.81
C TRP A 190 -0.26 7.24 -17.46
N GLY A 191 -1.49 6.97 -17.00
CA GLY A 191 -1.74 6.21 -15.78
C GLY A 191 -1.24 4.77 -15.88
N GLU A 192 -1.56 4.08 -16.98
CA GLU A 192 -1.04 2.74 -17.30
C GLU A 192 0.49 2.70 -17.21
N ASN A 193 1.16 3.59 -17.94
CA ASN A 193 2.63 3.66 -17.93
C ASN A 193 3.19 4.03 -16.55
N SER A 194 2.47 4.82 -15.75
CA SER A 194 2.90 5.17 -14.39
C SER A 194 2.82 3.96 -13.45
N ASN A 195 1.72 3.20 -13.48
CA ASN A 195 1.58 1.96 -12.71
C ASN A 195 2.64 0.93 -13.11
N VAL A 196 2.82 0.69 -14.41
CA VAL A 196 3.85 -0.24 -14.92
C VAL A 196 5.26 0.17 -14.50
N ASN A 197 5.61 1.46 -14.59
CA ASN A 197 6.94 1.93 -14.18
C ASN A 197 7.14 1.86 -12.67
N PHE A 198 6.10 2.10 -11.88
CA PHE A 198 6.15 1.96 -10.43
C PHE A 198 6.45 0.51 -10.04
N LEU A 199 5.67 -0.45 -10.56
CA LEU A 199 5.83 -1.88 -10.25
C LEU A 199 7.17 -2.43 -10.77
N LYS A 200 7.63 -2.01 -11.96
CA LYS A 200 8.99 -2.30 -12.47
C LYS A 200 10.07 -1.83 -11.50
N LYS A 201 9.97 -0.59 -11.03
CA LYS A 201 10.98 0.04 -10.18
C LYS A 201 11.02 -0.57 -8.79
N HIS A 202 9.86 -0.82 -8.19
CA HIS A 202 9.76 -1.17 -6.77
C HIS A 202 9.63 -2.67 -6.51
N MET A 203 9.21 -3.46 -7.50
CA MET A 203 9.01 -4.91 -7.37
C MET A 203 9.84 -5.75 -8.35
N GLY A 204 10.47 -5.14 -9.35
CA GLY A 204 11.20 -5.87 -10.39
C GLY A 204 10.31 -6.61 -11.40
N ALA A 205 9.01 -6.31 -11.43
CA ALA A 205 8.07 -6.87 -12.41
C ALA A 205 8.46 -6.50 -13.86
N LYS A 206 8.15 -7.35 -14.84
CA LYS A 206 8.65 -7.20 -16.22
C LYS A 206 7.64 -6.55 -17.17
N PHE A 207 6.35 -6.87 -17.03
CA PHE A 207 5.28 -6.42 -17.94
C PHE A 207 5.65 -6.58 -19.43
N GLU A 208 5.95 -7.81 -19.84
CA GLU A 208 6.21 -8.13 -21.25
C GLU A 208 4.89 -8.15 -22.03
N GLU A 209 4.81 -7.47 -23.17
CA GLU A 209 3.60 -7.46 -23.98
C GLU A 209 3.34 -8.82 -24.65
N ARG A 210 2.07 -9.21 -24.72
CA ARG A 210 1.58 -10.42 -25.40
C ARG A 210 1.19 -10.08 -26.84
N PRO A 211 1.30 -11.04 -27.78
CA PRO A 211 0.71 -10.87 -29.11
C PRO A 211 -0.82 -10.72 -29.01
N GLU A 212 -1.39 -9.94 -29.93
CA GLU A 212 -2.84 -9.86 -30.09
C GLU A 212 -3.43 -11.16 -30.68
N PRO A 213 -4.66 -11.54 -30.32
CA PRO A 213 -5.58 -10.84 -29.42
C PRO A 213 -5.22 -11.02 -27.94
N TRP A 214 -5.45 -9.99 -27.12
CA TRP A 214 -5.18 -10.01 -25.68
C TRP A 214 -6.25 -10.73 -24.85
N PHE A 215 -7.01 -11.65 -25.46
CA PHE A 215 -7.99 -12.49 -24.79
C PHE A 215 -8.02 -13.87 -25.42
N SER A 216 -8.39 -14.88 -24.63
CA SER A 216 -8.53 -16.26 -25.09
C SER A 216 -9.98 -16.58 -25.47
N THR A 217 -10.16 -17.42 -26.49
CA THR A 217 -11.47 -18.05 -26.74
C THR A 217 -11.60 -19.25 -25.80
N ILE A 218 -12.44 -19.11 -24.78
CA ILE A 218 -12.55 -20.04 -23.65
C ILE A 218 -13.66 -21.05 -23.92
N ASN A 219 -13.40 -22.32 -23.66
CA ASN A 219 -14.44 -23.34 -23.53
C ASN A 219 -14.84 -23.49 -22.05
N VAL A 220 -16.06 -23.07 -21.72
CA VAL A 220 -16.60 -23.08 -20.35
C VAL A 220 -16.72 -24.49 -19.76
N ASP A 221 -16.82 -25.52 -20.61
CA ASP A 221 -16.87 -26.91 -20.15
C ASP A 221 -15.57 -27.34 -19.45
N ASP A 222 -14.43 -26.75 -19.84
CA ASP A 222 -13.12 -27.06 -19.28
C ASP A 222 -12.85 -26.36 -17.93
N ILE A 223 -13.72 -25.42 -17.53
CA ILE A 223 -13.63 -24.71 -16.24
C ILE A 223 -14.44 -25.48 -15.19
N HIS A 224 -13.91 -25.60 -13.98
CA HIS A 224 -14.50 -26.40 -12.91
C HIS A 224 -14.74 -25.57 -11.65
N SER A 225 -15.64 -26.05 -10.80
CA SER A 225 -15.82 -25.48 -9.46
C SER A 225 -14.51 -25.48 -8.68
N GLY A 226 -14.23 -24.34 -8.05
CA GLY A 226 -13.03 -24.10 -7.30
C GLY A 226 -11.85 -23.63 -8.13
N ASP A 227 -11.91 -23.58 -9.47
CA ASP A 227 -10.83 -22.96 -10.25
C ASP A 227 -10.72 -21.48 -9.90
N PHE A 228 -9.50 -21.02 -9.64
CA PHE A 228 -9.22 -19.69 -9.07
C PHE A 228 -8.89 -18.68 -10.18
N LEU A 229 -9.37 -17.45 -10.04
CA LEU A 229 -9.06 -16.34 -10.94
C LEU A 229 -8.21 -15.31 -10.20
N VAL A 230 -7.01 -15.03 -10.71
CA VAL A 230 -6.20 -13.88 -10.29
C VAL A 230 -6.42 -12.76 -11.28
N LEU A 231 -6.77 -11.57 -10.78
CA LEU A 231 -6.96 -10.36 -11.55
C LEU A 231 -5.87 -9.33 -11.21
N SER A 232 -5.48 -8.55 -12.20
CA SER A 232 -4.55 -7.43 -12.05
C SER A 232 -4.96 -6.28 -12.96
N LYS A 233 -5.40 -5.18 -12.35
CA LYS A 233 -5.71 -3.90 -12.98
C LYS A 233 -4.50 -2.98 -12.90
N ILE A 234 -4.33 -2.15 -13.93
CA ILE A 234 -3.18 -1.23 -14.06
C ILE A 234 -3.58 0.17 -14.55
N ARG A 235 -4.89 0.45 -14.65
CA ARG A 235 -5.42 1.73 -15.10
C ARG A 235 -6.56 2.21 -14.22
N GLY A 236 -6.76 3.54 -14.16
CA GLY A 236 -7.85 4.15 -13.42
C GLY A 236 -7.71 4.00 -11.91
N ARG A 237 -8.81 4.28 -11.19
CA ARG A 237 -8.85 4.26 -9.71
C ARG A 237 -8.34 2.92 -9.18
N TRP A 238 -8.91 1.82 -9.66
CA TRP A 238 -8.58 0.47 -9.21
C TRP A 238 -7.15 0.07 -9.57
N GLY A 239 -6.65 0.41 -10.76
CA GLY A 239 -5.25 0.16 -11.11
C GLY A 239 -4.24 0.86 -10.18
N GLY A 240 -4.55 2.08 -9.73
CA GLY A 240 -3.73 2.80 -8.76
C GLY A 240 -3.75 2.14 -7.37
N PHE A 241 -4.93 1.76 -6.88
CA PHE A 241 -5.07 1.03 -5.60
C PHE A 241 -4.33 -0.30 -5.63
N GLU A 242 -4.60 -1.13 -6.64
CA GLU A 242 -3.93 -2.43 -6.78
C GLU A 242 -2.42 -2.29 -6.95
N THR A 243 -1.93 -1.21 -7.58
CA THR A 243 -0.48 -0.97 -7.71
C THR A 243 0.19 -0.78 -6.35
N LEU A 244 -0.46 -0.06 -5.44
CA LEU A 244 0.04 0.11 -4.08
C LEU A 244 -0.12 -1.17 -3.25
N GLU A 245 -1.25 -1.87 -3.39
CA GLU A 245 -1.50 -3.16 -2.77
C GLU A 245 -0.46 -4.21 -3.15
N LYS A 246 -0.21 -4.39 -4.46
CA LYS A 246 0.83 -5.28 -5.01
C LYS A 246 2.20 -4.97 -4.41
N TRP A 247 2.52 -3.68 -4.26
CA TRP A 247 3.79 -3.26 -3.69
C TRP A 247 3.94 -3.60 -2.21
N VAL A 248 2.92 -3.40 -1.39
CA VAL A 248 3.01 -3.69 0.06
C VAL A 248 2.89 -5.19 0.35
N THR A 249 2.10 -5.93 -0.42
CA THR A 249 1.88 -7.37 -0.20
C THR A 249 2.91 -8.25 -0.91
N GLY A 250 3.53 -7.76 -1.99
CA GLY A 250 4.30 -8.56 -2.92
C GLY A 250 3.44 -9.42 -3.86
N ALA A 251 2.13 -9.24 -3.84
CA ALA A 251 1.25 -9.87 -4.81
C ALA A 251 1.48 -9.27 -6.21
N TYR A 252 1.40 -10.10 -7.24
CA TYR A 252 1.41 -9.65 -8.63
C TYR A 252 0.00 -9.62 -9.23
N GLY A 253 -1.01 -10.02 -8.44
CA GLY A 253 -2.43 -9.74 -8.64
C GLY A 253 -2.92 -8.73 -7.61
N GLY A 254 -4.03 -8.06 -7.89
CA GLY A 254 -4.69 -7.12 -6.97
C GLY A 254 -6.17 -7.41 -6.72
N HIS A 255 -6.72 -8.44 -7.37
CA HIS A 255 -8.06 -8.94 -7.03
C HIS A 255 -8.16 -10.43 -7.33
N SER A 256 -9.15 -11.10 -6.76
CA SER A 256 -9.39 -12.52 -6.99
C SER A 256 -10.86 -12.88 -7.05
N ALA A 257 -11.18 -13.89 -7.86
CA ALA A 257 -12.51 -14.48 -7.98
C ALA A 257 -12.41 -16.01 -8.06
N VAL A 258 -13.53 -16.71 -7.95
CA VAL A 258 -13.57 -18.17 -8.05
C VAL A 258 -14.71 -18.65 -8.93
N CYS A 259 -14.44 -19.69 -9.71
CA CYS A 259 -15.43 -20.34 -10.56
C CYS A 259 -16.26 -21.37 -9.78
N LEU A 260 -17.57 -21.40 -10.01
CA LEU A 260 -18.50 -22.39 -9.44
C LEU A 260 -19.46 -22.90 -10.51
N LYS A 261 -19.60 -24.23 -10.62
CA LYS A 261 -20.64 -24.87 -11.43
C LYS A 261 -21.83 -25.26 -10.56
N ASP A 262 -23.03 -24.86 -10.96
CA ASP A 262 -24.27 -25.26 -10.31
C ASP A 262 -24.67 -26.70 -10.66
N SER A 263 -25.82 -27.16 -10.14
CA SER A 263 -26.34 -28.51 -10.38
C SER A 263 -26.70 -28.76 -11.84
N ASP A 264 -26.97 -27.71 -12.63
CA ASP A 264 -27.29 -27.80 -14.05
C ASP A 264 -26.02 -27.71 -14.92
N GLY A 265 -24.85 -27.56 -14.30
CA GLY A 265 -23.55 -27.41 -14.98
C GLY A 265 -23.26 -26.00 -15.48
N LYS A 266 -24.10 -25.00 -15.18
CA LYS A 266 -23.85 -23.60 -15.57
C LYS A 266 -22.72 -23.02 -14.73
N LEU A 267 -21.86 -22.24 -15.37
CA LEU A 267 -20.72 -21.59 -14.74
C LEU A 267 -21.09 -20.23 -14.15
N TRP A 268 -20.64 -20.01 -12.93
CA TRP A 268 -20.78 -18.78 -12.16
C TRP A 268 -19.41 -18.33 -11.69
N VAL A 269 -19.26 -17.03 -11.46
CA VAL A 269 -18.09 -16.42 -10.83
C VAL A 269 -18.53 -15.79 -9.53
N ALA A 270 -17.88 -16.16 -8.44
CA ALA A 270 -18.10 -15.56 -7.13
C ALA A 270 -16.87 -14.72 -6.75
N GLU A 271 -17.09 -13.48 -6.32
CA GLU A 271 -16.03 -12.57 -5.90
C GLU A 271 -16.51 -11.67 -4.75
N SER A 272 -15.57 -11.22 -3.92
CA SER A 272 -15.81 -10.16 -2.94
C SER A 272 -15.12 -8.90 -3.42
N GLY A 273 -15.87 -7.81 -3.60
CA GLY A 273 -15.35 -6.53 -4.11
C GLY A 273 -16.03 -6.07 -5.41
N HIS A 274 -17.22 -6.61 -5.69
CA HIS A 274 -18.01 -6.23 -6.86
C HIS A 274 -18.83 -4.97 -6.55
N ALA A 275 -18.73 -3.94 -7.39
CA ALA A 275 -19.51 -2.72 -7.21
C ALA A 275 -20.97 -2.92 -7.63
N ASN A 276 -21.91 -2.72 -6.71
CA ASN A 276 -23.34 -2.78 -7.00
C ASN A 276 -23.85 -1.49 -7.68
N ASP A 277 -25.15 -1.43 -8.01
CA ASP A 277 -25.79 -0.27 -8.65
C ASP A 277 -25.69 1.05 -7.85
N LYS A 278 -25.40 0.98 -6.55
CA LYS A 278 -25.19 2.13 -5.67
C LYS A 278 -23.71 2.52 -5.55
N GLY A 279 -22.81 1.76 -6.16
CA GLY A 279 -21.36 1.95 -6.06
C GLY A 279 -20.76 1.42 -4.75
N GLU A 280 -21.47 0.55 -4.04
CA GLU A 280 -20.97 -0.13 -2.84
C GLU A 280 -20.31 -1.44 -3.26
N ASP A 281 -19.14 -1.75 -2.69
CA ASP A 281 -18.44 -3.01 -2.97
C ASP A 281 -19.02 -4.13 -2.09
N ILE A 282 -19.52 -5.18 -2.75
CA ILE A 282 -20.20 -6.32 -2.13
C ILE A 282 -19.58 -7.64 -2.56
N ILE A 283 -19.98 -8.70 -1.87
CA ILE A 283 -19.82 -10.08 -2.32
C ILE A 283 -20.92 -10.38 -3.34
N ALA A 284 -20.55 -10.86 -4.51
CA ALA A 284 -21.48 -11.13 -5.61
C ALA A 284 -21.20 -12.49 -6.26
N ILE A 285 -22.29 -13.15 -6.67
CA ILE A 285 -22.25 -14.36 -7.50
C ILE A 285 -22.92 -14.08 -8.84
N LEU A 286 -22.12 -14.06 -9.91
CA LEU A 286 -22.55 -13.63 -11.23
C LEU A 286 -22.50 -14.80 -12.23
N PRO A 287 -23.45 -14.90 -13.18
CA PRO A 287 -23.30 -15.81 -14.31
C PRO A 287 -22.00 -15.51 -15.08
N TRP A 288 -21.28 -16.56 -15.51
CA TRP A 288 -20.03 -16.39 -16.26
C TRP A 288 -20.16 -15.43 -17.44
N GLU A 289 -21.22 -15.55 -18.23
CA GLU A 289 -21.43 -14.70 -19.41
C GLU A 289 -21.58 -13.21 -19.05
N GLU A 290 -22.19 -12.91 -17.91
CA GLU A 290 -22.34 -11.55 -17.41
C GLU A 290 -21.00 -10.99 -16.95
N TRP A 291 -20.31 -11.73 -16.09
CA TRP A 291 -18.99 -11.36 -15.57
C TRP A 291 -17.96 -11.20 -16.69
N TRP A 292 -17.88 -12.18 -17.59
CA TRP A 292 -16.94 -12.17 -18.70
C TRP A 292 -17.24 -11.07 -19.71
N SER A 293 -18.53 -10.79 -19.99
CA SER A 293 -18.91 -9.66 -20.85
C SER A 293 -18.54 -8.32 -20.23
N PHE A 294 -18.67 -8.18 -18.91
CA PHE A 294 -18.21 -7.00 -18.18
C PHE A 294 -16.69 -6.83 -18.31
N GLU A 295 -15.92 -7.87 -17.95
CA GLU A 295 -14.45 -7.84 -18.04
C GLU A 295 -13.97 -7.56 -19.47
N LEU A 296 -14.64 -8.11 -20.49
CA LEU A 296 -14.28 -7.88 -21.89
C LEU A 296 -14.58 -6.47 -22.38
N ASN A 297 -15.75 -5.91 -22.03
CA ASN A 297 -16.31 -4.77 -22.77
C ASN A 297 -16.57 -3.52 -21.91
N LYS A 298 -16.66 -3.66 -20.59
CA LYS A 298 -17.08 -2.60 -19.67
C LYS A 298 -16.01 -2.22 -18.66
N ASP A 299 -15.15 -3.16 -18.24
CA ASP A 299 -14.06 -2.83 -17.34
C ASP A 299 -13.01 -1.96 -18.05
N ASP A 300 -12.95 -0.69 -17.66
CA ASP A 300 -12.08 0.32 -18.23
C ASP A 300 -10.73 0.45 -17.48
N SER A 301 -10.45 -0.43 -16.52
CA SER A 301 -9.22 -0.46 -15.71
C SER A 301 -8.06 -1.27 -16.31
N ASP A 302 -8.27 -1.79 -17.53
CA ASP A 302 -7.33 -2.68 -18.24
C ASP A 302 -6.97 -3.95 -17.45
N PRO A 303 -7.95 -4.83 -17.17
CA PRO A 303 -7.72 -5.99 -16.32
C PRO A 303 -6.97 -7.09 -17.06
N HIS A 304 -6.02 -7.67 -16.33
CA HIS A 304 -5.27 -8.86 -16.71
C HIS A 304 -5.78 -10.00 -15.85
N ILE A 305 -6.13 -11.12 -16.48
CA ILE A 305 -6.84 -12.21 -15.79
C ILE A 305 -6.15 -13.54 -16.08
N ALA A 306 -5.81 -14.26 -15.02
CA ALA A 306 -5.29 -15.62 -15.06
C ALA A 306 -6.26 -16.58 -14.38
N LEU A 307 -6.57 -17.69 -15.06
CA LEU A 307 -7.26 -18.85 -14.51
C LEU A 307 -6.21 -19.86 -14.02
N LEU A 308 -6.38 -20.30 -12.77
CA LEU A 308 -5.56 -21.27 -12.07
C LEU A 308 -6.43 -22.50 -11.79
N PRO A 309 -6.38 -23.55 -12.65
CA PRO A 309 -7.18 -24.74 -12.44
C PRO A 309 -6.76 -25.47 -11.16
N LEU A 310 -7.71 -25.99 -10.39
CA LEU A 310 -7.38 -26.85 -9.24
C LEU A 310 -6.69 -28.15 -9.69
N HIS A 311 -5.72 -28.59 -8.90
CA HIS A 311 -5.08 -29.89 -9.12
C HIS A 311 -6.14 -31.01 -9.04
N PRO A 312 -6.12 -32.03 -9.93
CA PRO A 312 -7.14 -33.09 -9.96
C PRO A 312 -7.38 -33.79 -8.61
N ASN A 313 -6.32 -34.01 -7.82
CA ASN A 313 -6.43 -34.63 -6.49
C ASN A 313 -7.21 -33.77 -5.48
N LEU A 314 -7.12 -32.44 -5.57
CA LEU A 314 -7.86 -31.53 -4.70
C LEU A 314 -9.27 -31.31 -5.23
N ARG A 315 -9.44 -31.21 -6.55
CA ARG A 315 -10.76 -31.20 -7.19
C ARG A 315 -11.60 -32.40 -6.79
N ALA A 316 -11.00 -33.59 -6.68
CA ALA A 316 -11.69 -34.79 -6.21
C ALA A 316 -12.15 -34.72 -4.74
N LYS A 317 -11.52 -33.87 -3.91
CA LYS A 317 -11.91 -33.63 -2.51
C LYS A 317 -12.88 -32.47 -2.35
N PHE A 318 -12.94 -31.57 -3.33
CA PHE A 318 -13.72 -30.34 -3.27
C PHE A 318 -15.22 -30.64 -3.10
N ASN A 319 -15.78 -30.29 -1.96
CA ASN A 319 -17.21 -30.41 -1.70
C ASN A 319 -17.98 -29.22 -2.34
N ASN A 320 -18.48 -29.44 -3.56
CA ASN A 320 -19.19 -28.40 -4.32
C ASN A 320 -20.45 -27.89 -3.60
N SER A 321 -21.19 -28.75 -2.90
CA SER A 321 -22.40 -28.34 -2.19
C SER A 321 -22.08 -27.41 -1.03
N ALA A 322 -21.04 -27.73 -0.24
CA ALA A 322 -20.60 -26.88 0.86
C ALA A 322 -20.01 -25.54 0.38
N ALA A 323 -19.28 -25.55 -0.74
CA ALA A 323 -18.78 -24.33 -1.38
C ALA A 323 -19.94 -23.40 -1.79
N TRP A 324 -20.99 -23.95 -2.40
CA TRP A 324 -22.18 -23.19 -2.78
C TRP A 324 -22.97 -22.66 -1.57
N GLU A 325 -23.09 -23.46 -0.50
CA GLU A 325 -23.74 -23.04 0.74
C GLU A 325 -23.02 -21.83 1.35
N TYR A 326 -21.69 -21.89 1.46
CA TYR A 326 -20.87 -20.78 1.91
C TYR A 326 -21.02 -19.55 1.01
N ALA A 327 -20.82 -19.70 -0.30
CA ALA A 327 -20.89 -18.56 -1.22
C ALA A 327 -22.25 -17.85 -1.16
N ARG A 328 -23.36 -18.61 -1.15
CA ARG A 328 -24.72 -18.03 -1.05
C ARG A 328 -25.01 -17.37 0.29
N SER A 329 -24.40 -17.84 1.37
CA SER A 329 -24.56 -17.24 2.70
C SER A 329 -24.00 -15.82 2.78
N LEU A 330 -23.03 -15.50 1.92
CA LEU A 330 -22.35 -14.21 1.87
C LEU A 330 -22.76 -13.35 0.68
N ASP A 331 -23.53 -13.88 -0.28
CA ASP A 331 -24.01 -13.11 -1.43
C ASP A 331 -24.79 -11.86 -0.97
N GLY A 332 -24.39 -10.70 -1.51
CA GLY A 332 -24.91 -9.38 -1.14
C GLY A 332 -24.38 -8.79 0.18
N LYS A 333 -23.45 -9.45 0.87
CA LYS A 333 -22.80 -8.91 2.08
C LYS A 333 -21.70 -7.89 1.73
N PRO A 334 -21.31 -7.01 2.66
CA PRO A 334 -20.26 -6.01 2.43
C PRO A 334 -18.89 -6.62 2.14
N TYR A 335 -18.07 -5.90 1.37
CA TYR A 335 -16.64 -6.19 1.22
C TYR A 335 -15.89 -6.10 2.55
N GLY A 336 -14.87 -6.95 2.73
CA GLY A 336 -14.03 -7.02 3.94
C GLY A 336 -13.05 -5.86 4.11
N TYR A 337 -13.54 -4.62 4.13
CA TYR A 337 -12.72 -3.44 4.40
C TYR A 337 -12.06 -3.47 5.78
N HIS A 338 -12.76 -4.02 6.78
CA HIS A 338 -12.31 -4.13 8.18
C HIS A 338 -11.05 -4.98 8.37
N ASN A 339 -10.85 -5.99 7.52
CA ASN A 339 -9.75 -6.96 7.67
C ASN A 339 -8.64 -6.84 6.63
N MET A 340 -8.90 -6.21 5.48
CA MET A 340 -7.94 -6.12 4.38
C MET A 340 -6.59 -5.49 4.75
N ILE A 341 -6.56 -4.49 5.63
CA ILE A 341 -5.29 -3.86 6.02
C ILE A 341 -4.44 -4.75 6.92
N PHE A 342 -5.05 -5.67 7.67
CA PHE A 342 -4.34 -6.51 8.62
C PHE A 342 -3.74 -7.75 7.97
N SER A 343 -4.26 -8.19 6.82
CA SER A 343 -3.82 -9.40 6.11
C SER A 343 -2.39 -9.35 5.54
N TRP A 344 -1.69 -8.21 5.64
CA TRP A 344 -0.29 -8.08 5.22
C TRP A 344 0.63 -7.57 6.33
N ILE A 345 0.11 -7.29 7.53
CA ILE A 345 0.89 -6.75 8.66
C ILE A 345 1.09 -7.87 9.69
N ASP A 346 1.94 -8.84 9.39
CA ASP A 346 2.11 -10.01 10.25
C ASP A 346 3.21 -9.80 11.30
N THR A 347 4.02 -8.75 11.14
CA THR A 347 5.13 -8.42 12.03
C THR A 347 5.17 -6.93 12.35
N THR A 348 5.78 -6.60 13.49
CA THR A 348 5.89 -5.21 13.97
C THR A 348 6.74 -4.27 13.09
N SER A 349 7.48 -4.79 12.11
CA SER A 349 8.39 -3.98 11.28
C SER A 349 8.73 -4.58 9.91
N GLY A 350 8.67 -5.91 9.76
CA GLY A 350 9.11 -6.64 8.58
C GLY A 350 8.10 -6.70 7.44
N ASN A 351 7.04 -5.90 7.48
CA ASN A 351 6.03 -5.84 6.42
C ASN A 351 6.00 -4.48 5.71
N TYR A 352 6.57 -3.42 6.31
CA TYR A 352 6.45 -2.05 5.78
C TYR A 352 7.56 -1.70 4.77
N PRO A 353 7.24 -1.54 3.47
CA PRO A 353 8.23 -1.07 2.49
C PRO A 353 8.84 0.28 2.90
N PRO A 354 10.17 0.42 2.97
CA PRO A 354 10.78 1.69 3.31
C PRO A 354 10.29 2.84 2.41
N PRO A 355 9.98 4.03 2.96
CA PRO A 355 10.22 4.47 4.34
C PRO A 355 9.00 4.27 5.27
N LEU A 356 8.01 3.44 4.90
CA LEU A 356 6.89 3.12 5.78
C LEU A 356 7.40 2.45 7.07
N ASP A 357 6.75 2.78 8.17
CA ASP A 357 6.89 2.08 9.45
C ASP A 357 5.53 2.11 10.20
N ALA A 358 5.42 1.33 11.27
CA ALA A 358 4.19 1.23 12.04
C ALA A 358 3.72 2.58 12.64
N GLN A 359 4.64 3.48 13.00
CA GLN A 359 4.31 4.80 13.55
C GLN A 359 3.76 5.74 12.48
N LEU A 360 4.32 5.66 11.27
CA LEU A 360 3.80 6.39 10.14
C LEU A 360 2.42 5.88 9.72
N VAL A 361 2.21 4.55 9.73
CA VAL A 361 0.88 3.97 9.49
C VAL A 361 -0.11 4.44 10.55
N ALA A 362 0.25 4.39 11.83
CA ALA A 362 -0.57 4.92 12.91
C ALA A 362 -0.93 6.40 12.71
N SER A 363 0.05 7.24 12.37
CA SER A 363 -0.14 8.68 12.12
C SER A 363 -1.01 8.94 10.89
N GLY A 364 -0.87 8.11 9.85
CA GLY A 364 -1.72 8.13 8.66
C GLY A 364 -3.16 7.73 8.97
N MET A 365 -3.36 6.70 9.79
CA MET A 365 -4.68 6.27 10.26
C MET A 365 -5.34 7.39 11.10
N ILE A 366 -4.59 8.05 12.00
CA ILE A 366 -5.08 9.20 12.78
C ILE A 366 -5.49 10.37 11.86
N LEU A 367 -4.66 10.72 10.87
CA LEU A 367 -5.01 11.76 9.90
C LEU A 367 -6.29 11.41 9.14
N TRP A 368 -6.40 10.16 8.67
CA TRP A 368 -7.56 9.70 7.91
C TRP A 368 -8.83 9.70 8.76
N SER A 369 -8.75 9.27 10.03
CA SER A 369 -9.85 9.34 10.99
C SER A 369 -10.35 10.76 11.24
N LYS A 370 -9.48 11.78 11.12
CA LYS A 370 -9.90 13.18 11.23
C LYS A 370 -10.52 13.74 9.97
N VAL A 371 -10.05 13.31 8.80
CA VAL A 371 -10.51 13.82 7.50
C VAL A 371 -11.80 13.14 7.06
N MET A 372 -11.93 11.82 7.31
CA MET A 372 -13.04 10.96 6.91
C MET A 372 -13.45 10.02 8.06
N PRO A 373 -14.02 10.55 9.16
CA PRO A 373 -14.24 9.78 10.39
C PRO A 373 -15.11 8.53 10.21
N ASP A 374 -16.26 8.65 9.51
CA ASP A 374 -17.17 7.53 9.31
C ASP A 374 -16.56 6.42 8.45
N TYR A 375 -15.73 6.77 7.46
CA TYR A 375 -15.08 5.80 6.58
C TYR A 375 -13.86 5.15 7.27
N ALA A 376 -13.10 5.92 8.06
CA ALA A 376 -11.98 5.43 8.84
C ALA A 376 -12.40 4.43 9.93
N ALA A 377 -13.51 4.72 10.62
CA ALA A 377 -14.05 3.83 11.64
C ALA A 377 -14.37 2.44 11.07
N ASN A 378 -14.95 2.40 9.86
CA ASN A 378 -15.27 1.18 9.12
C ASN A 378 -14.04 0.43 8.56
N LEU A 379 -12.84 1.00 8.60
CA LEU A 379 -11.64 0.34 8.06
C LEU A 379 -10.84 -0.39 9.14
N TRP A 380 -10.85 0.08 10.39
CA TRP A 380 -9.97 -0.49 11.42
C TRP A 380 -10.47 -0.40 12.85
N ASN A 381 -11.38 0.51 13.23
CA ASN A 381 -11.70 0.68 14.65
C ASN A 381 -12.29 -0.59 15.25
N GLU A 382 -13.29 -1.19 14.60
CA GLU A 382 -13.92 -2.40 15.11
C GLU A 382 -12.93 -3.58 15.14
N ALA A 383 -12.10 -3.71 14.10
CA ALA A 383 -11.09 -4.75 13.99
C ALA A 383 -9.99 -4.63 15.07
N LEU A 384 -9.58 -3.41 15.42
CA LEU A 384 -8.63 -3.14 16.49
C LEU A 384 -9.25 -3.38 17.87
N ASN A 385 -10.52 -3.00 18.06
CA ASN A 385 -11.28 -3.28 19.28
C ASN A 385 -11.40 -4.79 19.52
N LYS A 386 -11.73 -5.58 18.49
CA LYS A 386 -11.76 -7.05 18.61
C LYS A 386 -10.42 -7.65 19.04
N ARG A 387 -9.31 -7.16 18.47
CA ARG A 387 -7.94 -7.57 18.88
C ARG A 387 -7.64 -7.21 20.32
N LEU A 388 -8.10 -6.04 20.80
CA LEU A 388 -7.97 -5.65 22.20
C LEU A 388 -8.98 -6.32 23.14
N GLY A 389 -10.05 -6.93 22.63
CA GLY A 389 -11.19 -7.36 23.45
C GLY A 389 -11.92 -6.18 24.10
N THR A 390 -12.02 -5.06 23.40
CA THR A 390 -12.79 -3.87 23.77
C THR A 390 -13.93 -3.65 22.78
N GLU A 391 -14.82 -2.70 23.06
CA GLU A 391 -15.93 -2.31 22.20
C GLU A 391 -16.01 -0.77 22.16
N ASP A 392 -16.37 -0.22 21.01
CA ASP A 392 -16.68 1.21 20.80
C ASP A 392 -15.58 2.22 21.16
N LEU A 393 -14.32 1.79 21.33
CA LEU A 393 -13.19 2.73 21.43
C LEU A 393 -12.87 3.32 20.07
N ASP A 394 -12.57 4.61 20.04
CA ASP A 394 -12.02 5.27 18.85
C ASP A 394 -10.51 5.02 18.74
N LEU A 395 -9.91 5.39 17.60
CA LEU A 395 -8.49 5.10 17.34
C LEU A 395 -7.54 5.69 18.41
N PRO A 396 -7.69 6.95 18.86
CA PRO A 396 -6.90 7.47 19.97
C PRO A 396 -7.03 6.65 21.26
N ASP A 397 -8.25 6.30 21.68
CA ASP A 397 -8.49 5.52 22.89
C ASP A 397 -7.96 4.08 22.76
N ILE A 398 -8.06 3.48 21.58
CA ILE A 398 -7.43 2.18 21.26
C ILE A 398 -5.92 2.24 21.47
N ILE A 399 -5.24 3.28 20.98
CA ILE A 399 -3.79 3.42 21.13
C ILE A 399 -3.43 3.54 22.61
N VAL A 400 -4.15 4.39 23.35
CA VAL A 400 -3.92 4.59 24.79
C VAL A 400 -4.17 3.31 25.59
N GLU A 401 -5.28 2.63 25.36
CA GLU A 401 -5.62 1.36 26.03
C GLU A 401 -4.60 0.26 25.73
N THR A 402 -4.12 0.17 24.50
CA THR A 402 -3.07 -0.77 24.09
C THR A 402 -1.81 -0.60 24.94
N GLU A 403 -1.40 0.65 25.14
CA GLU A 403 -0.21 1.00 25.93
C GLU A 403 -0.43 0.80 27.43
N GLN A 404 -1.62 1.13 27.95
CA GLN A 404 -1.97 0.86 29.35
C GLN A 404 -1.89 -0.64 29.69
N ARG A 405 -2.17 -1.50 28.72
CA ARG A 405 -2.03 -2.97 28.83
C ARG A 405 -0.59 -3.47 28.64
N GLY A 406 0.39 -2.58 28.49
CA GLY A 406 1.80 -2.92 28.30
C GLY A 406 2.13 -3.51 26.92
N SER A 407 1.27 -3.30 25.92
CA SER A 407 1.52 -3.65 24.53
C SER A 407 1.91 -2.41 23.71
N SER A 408 2.19 -2.58 22.43
CA SER A 408 2.46 -1.48 21.51
C SER A 408 1.48 -1.51 20.34
N PHE A 409 1.17 -0.36 19.75
CA PHE A 409 0.26 -0.30 18.60
C PHE A 409 0.74 -1.19 17.44
N ALA A 410 2.05 -1.24 17.17
CA ALA A 410 2.61 -2.15 16.17
C ALA A 410 2.36 -3.65 16.48
N LYS A 411 2.31 -4.05 17.76
CA LYS A 411 1.96 -5.43 18.15
C LYS A 411 0.46 -5.67 17.98
N LEU A 412 -0.36 -4.66 18.26
CA LEU A 412 -1.81 -4.75 18.04
C LEU A 412 -2.11 -4.94 16.56
N LEU A 413 -1.50 -4.15 15.67
CA LEU A 413 -1.64 -4.30 14.21
C LEU A 413 -1.26 -5.71 13.74
N ALA A 414 -0.22 -6.31 14.35
CA ALA A 414 0.28 -7.65 14.02
C ALA A 414 -0.43 -8.80 14.74
N MET A 415 -1.56 -8.55 15.42
CA MET A 415 -2.38 -9.63 15.94
C MET A 415 -3.20 -10.25 14.80
N PRO A 416 -3.17 -11.58 14.63
CA PRO A 416 -3.88 -12.23 13.53
C PRO A 416 -5.38 -11.98 13.57
N GLU A 417 -5.93 -11.58 12.42
CA GLU A 417 -7.37 -11.60 12.16
C GLU A 417 -7.90 -13.02 12.28
N GLN A 418 -9.12 -13.18 12.81
CA GLN A 418 -9.76 -14.48 12.93
C GLN A 418 -10.88 -14.62 11.91
N ASP A 419 -10.95 -15.77 11.24
CA ASP A 419 -11.96 -16.05 10.21
C ASP A 419 -13.40 -15.96 10.72
N ASP A 420 -13.62 -16.15 12.02
CA ASP A 420 -14.94 -16.18 12.66
C ASP A 420 -15.37 -14.82 13.24
N TRP A 421 -14.56 -13.77 13.10
CA TRP A 421 -14.94 -12.42 13.51
C TRP A 421 -16.06 -11.87 12.62
N ILE A 422 -17.11 -11.35 13.27
CA ILE A 422 -18.26 -10.72 12.63
C ILE A 422 -18.28 -9.26 13.03
N TYR A 423 -18.45 -8.39 12.04
CA TYR A 423 -18.46 -6.95 12.20
C TYR A 423 -19.89 -6.41 12.33
N SER A 424 -20.03 -5.15 12.74
CA SER A 424 -21.32 -4.47 12.96
C SER A 424 -22.18 -4.40 11.69
N ASP A 425 -21.58 -4.37 10.50
CA ASP A 425 -22.23 -4.44 9.19
C ASP A 425 -22.44 -5.89 8.69
N GLY A 426 -22.05 -6.87 9.48
CA GLY A 426 -22.25 -8.31 9.26
C GLY A 426 -20.96 -9.06 8.95
N SER A 427 -21.12 -10.26 8.40
CA SER A 427 -19.99 -11.05 7.91
C SER A 427 -19.44 -10.39 6.63
N SER A 428 -18.17 -9.99 6.66
CA SER A 428 -17.47 -9.39 5.54
C SER A 428 -16.11 -10.08 5.34
N THR A 429 -15.70 -10.26 4.09
CA THR A 429 -14.44 -10.95 3.75
C THR A 429 -13.77 -10.25 2.58
N SER A 430 -12.44 -10.16 2.57
CA SER A 430 -11.68 -9.65 1.42
C SER A 430 -11.80 -10.60 0.23
N CYS A 431 -11.39 -10.14 -0.96
CA CYS A 431 -11.48 -10.91 -2.21
C CYS A 431 -10.89 -12.32 -2.10
N VAL A 432 -9.71 -12.43 -1.50
CA VAL A 432 -8.99 -13.71 -1.37
C VAL A 432 -9.45 -14.53 -0.17
N ALA A 433 -9.75 -13.87 0.97
CA ALA A 433 -10.24 -14.55 2.15
C ALA A 433 -11.58 -15.24 1.88
N PHE A 434 -12.48 -14.61 1.11
CA PHE A 434 -13.74 -15.21 0.65
C PHE A 434 -13.51 -16.58 -0.02
N ILE A 435 -12.56 -16.64 -0.96
CA ILE A 435 -12.30 -17.85 -1.74
C ILE A 435 -11.64 -18.92 -0.86
N LEU A 436 -10.68 -18.54 -0.03
CA LEU A 436 -9.98 -19.48 0.83
C LEU A 436 -10.86 -20.01 1.97
N GLN A 437 -11.79 -19.20 2.50
CA GLN A 437 -12.80 -19.69 3.43
C GLN A 437 -13.74 -20.67 2.73
N MET A 438 -14.15 -20.38 1.49
CA MET A 438 -14.90 -21.34 0.67
C MET A 438 -14.13 -22.65 0.50
N TYR A 439 -12.81 -22.60 0.27
CA TYR A 439 -11.95 -23.78 0.22
C TYR A 439 -11.87 -24.53 1.55
N LYS A 440 -11.88 -23.82 2.70
CA LYS A 440 -11.98 -24.44 4.03
C LYS A 440 -13.30 -25.20 4.17
N HIS A 441 -14.43 -24.57 3.83
CA HIS A 441 -15.75 -25.21 3.85
C HIS A 441 -15.87 -26.37 2.86
N ALA A 442 -15.16 -26.29 1.73
CA ALA A 442 -15.10 -27.35 0.72
C ALA A 442 -14.15 -28.51 1.09
N GLY A 443 -13.45 -28.43 2.22
CA GLY A 443 -12.58 -29.48 2.75
C GLY A 443 -11.15 -29.49 2.18
N LEU A 444 -10.70 -28.43 1.50
CA LEU A 444 -9.35 -28.41 0.89
C LEU A 444 -8.22 -28.20 1.92
N PHE A 445 -8.54 -27.60 3.06
CA PHE A 445 -7.58 -27.36 4.15
C PHE A 445 -7.56 -28.46 5.22
N ASP A 446 -8.32 -29.55 5.07
CA ASP A 446 -8.33 -30.62 6.06
C ASP A 446 -7.00 -31.38 6.12
N PRO A 447 -6.49 -31.73 7.31
CA PRO A 447 -7.13 -31.59 8.64
C PRO A 447 -6.78 -30.30 9.40
N ILE A 448 -6.09 -29.34 8.76
CA ILE A 448 -5.56 -28.14 9.43
C ILE A 448 -6.53 -26.94 9.40
N SER A 449 -7.74 -27.13 8.88
CA SER A 449 -8.75 -26.08 8.68
C SER A 449 -9.03 -25.24 9.93
N THR A 450 -8.97 -25.83 11.13
CA THR A 450 -9.18 -25.11 12.41
C THR A 450 -7.95 -24.38 12.94
N SER A 451 -6.78 -24.57 12.33
CA SER A 451 -5.49 -24.01 12.73
C SER A 451 -4.92 -23.06 11.68
N ILE A 452 -5.74 -22.58 10.77
CA ILE A 452 -5.34 -21.65 9.70
C ILE A 452 -6.37 -20.54 9.62
N GLN A 453 -5.92 -19.29 9.66
CA GLN A 453 -6.76 -18.10 9.50
C GLN A 453 -6.55 -17.56 8.09
N VAL A 454 -7.50 -17.78 7.19
CA VAL A 454 -7.33 -17.39 5.79
C VAL A 454 -7.62 -15.90 5.56
N THR A 455 -8.15 -15.21 6.56
CA THR A 455 -8.13 -13.75 6.65
C THR A 455 -6.72 -13.14 6.65
N GLU A 456 -5.70 -13.92 7.05
CA GLU A 456 -4.29 -13.51 7.03
C GLU A 456 -3.60 -13.73 5.68
N PHE A 457 -4.34 -14.14 4.65
CA PHE A 457 -3.75 -14.45 3.35
C PHE A 457 -3.87 -13.24 2.42
N THR A 458 -2.76 -12.90 1.77
CA THR A 458 -2.76 -12.02 0.61
C THR A 458 -3.05 -12.82 -0.67
N ILE A 459 -3.26 -12.13 -1.79
CA ILE A 459 -3.38 -12.78 -3.10
C ILE A 459 -2.11 -13.58 -3.45
N LYS A 460 -0.92 -13.10 -3.02
CA LYS A 460 0.34 -13.86 -3.15
C LYS A 460 0.24 -15.20 -2.46
N ASP A 461 -0.21 -15.20 -1.22
CA ASP A 461 -0.29 -16.43 -0.44
C ASP A 461 -1.25 -17.42 -1.07
N ALA A 462 -2.37 -16.95 -1.61
CA ALA A 462 -3.33 -17.82 -2.30
C ALA A 462 -2.74 -18.49 -3.56
N TYR A 463 -2.13 -17.74 -4.49
CA TYR A 463 -1.62 -18.36 -5.73
C TYR A 463 -0.34 -19.18 -5.53
N THR A 464 0.36 -19.02 -4.40
CA THR A 464 1.54 -19.81 -4.05
C THR A 464 1.19 -21.14 -3.38
N LEU A 465 -0.04 -21.31 -2.86
CA LEU A 465 -0.52 -22.61 -2.38
C LEU A 465 -0.40 -23.64 -3.49
N ASN A 466 0.06 -24.83 -3.14
CA ASN A 466 0.24 -25.95 -4.07
C ASN A 466 -1.10 -26.61 -4.48
N PHE A 467 -2.16 -25.80 -4.58
CA PHE A 467 -3.52 -26.22 -4.84
C PHE A 467 -3.86 -26.40 -6.32
N PHE A 468 -3.03 -25.85 -7.19
CA PHE A 468 -3.35 -25.67 -8.59
C PHE A 468 -2.67 -26.72 -9.46
N GLU A 469 -3.02 -26.74 -10.74
CA GLU A 469 -2.40 -27.63 -11.71
C GLU A 469 -0.90 -27.32 -11.87
N ASN A 470 -0.08 -28.36 -11.84
CA ASN A 470 1.38 -28.29 -12.00
C ASN A 470 1.88 -29.04 -13.24
N ASN A 471 1.00 -29.75 -13.94
CA ASN A 471 1.27 -30.41 -15.20
C ASN A 471 0.60 -29.65 -16.35
N SER A 472 1.42 -28.97 -17.15
CA SER A 472 0.97 -28.20 -18.30
C SER A 472 0.22 -29.03 -19.35
N SER A 473 0.40 -30.36 -19.39
CA SER A 473 -0.33 -31.24 -20.31
C SER A 473 -1.80 -31.46 -19.91
N ARG A 474 -2.20 -31.05 -18.71
CA ARG A 474 -3.58 -31.14 -18.20
C ARG A 474 -4.31 -29.80 -18.23
N LEU A 475 -3.61 -28.72 -18.58
CA LEU A 475 -4.26 -27.44 -18.82
C LEU A 475 -5.17 -27.54 -20.05
N PRO A 476 -6.27 -26.77 -20.11
CA PRO A 476 -7.17 -26.77 -21.26
C PRO A 476 -6.44 -26.46 -22.58
N GLU A 477 -6.90 -27.00 -23.71
CA GLU A 477 -6.22 -26.82 -25.00
C GLU A 477 -6.14 -25.35 -25.45
N TRP A 478 -7.11 -24.53 -25.05
CA TRP A 478 -7.14 -23.09 -25.33
C TRP A 478 -6.15 -22.29 -24.46
N CYS A 479 -5.63 -22.89 -23.39
CA CYS A 479 -4.73 -22.24 -22.44
C CYS A 479 -3.43 -21.79 -23.13
N ASN A 480 -3.13 -20.49 -23.02
CA ASN A 480 -1.95 -19.86 -23.64
C ASN A 480 -1.85 -20.07 -25.15
N LYS A 481 -2.94 -20.44 -25.85
CA LYS A 481 -2.92 -20.78 -27.29
C LYS A 481 -2.48 -19.58 -28.15
N GLU A 482 -2.94 -18.40 -27.77
CA GLU A 482 -2.66 -17.15 -28.48
C GLU A 482 -1.30 -16.53 -28.12
N ASP A 483 -0.54 -17.10 -27.17
CA ASP A 483 0.79 -16.61 -26.79
C ASP A 483 1.90 -17.60 -27.20
N SER A 484 3.02 -17.03 -27.65
CA SER A 484 4.27 -17.75 -27.91
C SER A 484 4.92 -18.33 -26.65
N VAL A 485 4.66 -17.73 -25.49
CA VAL A 485 5.17 -18.17 -24.19
C VAL A 485 4.09 -18.99 -23.48
N LYS A 486 4.45 -20.20 -23.04
CA LYS A 486 3.56 -21.06 -22.26
C LYS A 486 3.79 -20.84 -20.77
N LEU A 487 2.80 -20.23 -20.12
CA LEU A 487 2.76 -20.04 -18.66
C LEU A 487 2.31 -21.35 -17.96
N PRO A 488 2.65 -21.54 -16.67
CA PRO A 488 2.17 -22.70 -15.90
C PRO A 488 0.68 -22.64 -15.54
N PHE A 489 0.02 -21.52 -15.83
CA PHE A 489 -1.41 -21.26 -15.66
C PHE A 489 -1.98 -20.64 -16.95
N CYS A 490 -3.29 -20.39 -16.99
CA CYS A 490 -3.97 -19.90 -18.19
C CYS A 490 -4.25 -18.40 -18.11
N GLN A 491 -3.48 -17.57 -18.82
CA GLN A 491 -3.80 -16.15 -18.91
C GLN A 491 -4.88 -15.89 -19.96
N ILE A 492 -6.11 -15.61 -19.50
CA ILE A 492 -7.30 -15.48 -20.33
C ILE A 492 -7.56 -14.07 -20.85
N LYS A 493 -7.02 -13.03 -20.19
CA LYS A 493 -7.14 -11.63 -20.62
C LYS A 493 -5.88 -10.82 -20.27
N GLY A 494 -5.61 -9.77 -21.04
CA GLY A 494 -4.68 -8.70 -20.68
C GLY A 494 -3.53 -8.55 -21.68
N LYS A 495 -3.09 -7.30 -21.85
CA LYS A 495 -2.02 -6.88 -22.76
C LYS A 495 -0.64 -7.39 -22.34
N TYR A 496 -0.34 -7.32 -21.06
CA TYR A 496 0.94 -7.75 -20.49
C TYR A 496 0.87 -9.20 -20.00
N ARG A 497 1.97 -9.92 -20.09
CA ARG A 497 2.11 -11.26 -19.55
C ARG A 497 2.09 -11.19 -18.03
N MET A 498 1.14 -11.89 -17.41
CA MET A 498 1.03 -11.98 -15.96
C MET A 498 2.18 -12.81 -15.41
N GLU A 499 2.71 -12.36 -14.27
CA GLU A 499 3.73 -13.06 -13.51
C GLU A 499 3.09 -13.44 -12.17
N LEU A 500 3.21 -14.71 -11.76
CA LEU A 500 2.80 -15.18 -10.43
C LEU A 500 4.03 -15.87 -9.82
N PRO A 501 4.95 -15.12 -9.19
CA PRO A 501 6.17 -15.68 -8.60
C PRO A 501 5.83 -16.78 -7.60
N ASP A 502 6.63 -17.84 -7.53
CA ASP A 502 6.39 -18.98 -6.62
C ASP A 502 5.00 -19.66 -6.77
N TYR A 503 4.35 -19.47 -7.93
CA TYR A 503 3.08 -20.11 -8.25
C TYR A 503 3.09 -21.61 -7.91
N ASN A 504 2.12 -22.02 -7.11
CA ASN A 504 1.83 -23.43 -6.85
C ASN A 504 3.00 -24.21 -6.19
N THR A 505 3.69 -23.61 -5.22
CA THR A 505 4.90 -24.17 -4.61
C THR A 505 4.78 -24.58 -3.14
N ILE A 506 3.83 -24.01 -2.38
CA ILE A 506 3.79 -24.11 -0.92
C ILE A 506 2.65 -25.02 -0.46
N GLN A 507 2.98 -26.06 0.31
CA GLN A 507 1.98 -26.89 0.98
C GLN A 507 1.43 -26.14 2.20
N PRO A 508 0.10 -25.99 2.37
CA PRO A 508 -0.48 -25.39 3.57
C PRO A 508 -0.03 -26.07 4.87
N TYR A 509 0.18 -25.27 5.93
CA TYR A 509 0.51 -25.72 7.28
C TYR A 509 -0.20 -24.88 8.35
N PRO A 510 -0.30 -25.37 9.61
CA PRO A 510 -0.91 -24.62 10.71
C PRO A 510 -0.22 -23.26 10.96
N HIS A 511 -1.01 -22.23 11.24
CA HIS A 511 -0.57 -20.86 11.54
C HIS A 511 0.23 -20.18 10.41
N MET A 512 0.00 -20.61 9.16
CA MET A 512 0.61 -20.03 7.97
C MET A 512 0.20 -18.56 7.80
N ASN A 513 1.17 -17.69 7.50
CA ASN A 513 1.01 -16.25 7.28
C ASN A 513 0.66 -15.41 8.51
N GLU A 514 0.60 -15.97 9.72
CA GLU A 514 0.31 -15.17 10.92
C GLU A 514 1.53 -14.34 11.39
N LYS A 515 2.73 -14.65 10.89
CA LYS A 515 4.02 -14.02 11.31
C LYS A 515 5.02 -13.87 10.15
N CYS A 516 4.51 -13.70 8.93
CA CYS A 516 5.26 -13.56 7.68
C CYS A 516 5.79 -12.13 7.49
N PRO A 517 7.11 -11.86 7.49
CA PRO A 517 7.60 -10.62 6.91
C PRO A 517 7.43 -10.66 5.38
N SER A 518 7.11 -9.52 4.77
CA SER A 518 7.04 -9.35 3.32
C SER A 518 7.57 -7.97 2.95
N LEU A 519 8.76 -7.91 2.33
CA LEU A 519 9.36 -6.63 1.93
C LEU A 519 9.83 -6.64 0.47
N PRO A 520 9.58 -5.56 -0.29
CA PRO A 520 10.14 -5.39 -1.62
C PRO A 520 11.67 -5.25 -1.59
N PRO A 521 12.34 -5.53 -2.72
CA PRO A 521 11.75 -6.01 -3.98
C PRO A 521 11.61 -7.54 -4.06
N ASN A 522 12.25 -8.29 -3.15
CA ASN A 522 12.36 -9.75 -3.26
C ASN A 522 11.19 -10.49 -2.60
N TYR A 523 10.57 -9.89 -1.58
CA TYR A 523 9.51 -10.51 -0.80
C TYR A 523 9.90 -11.89 -0.26
N ASP A 524 11.12 -11.97 0.27
CA ASP A 524 11.73 -13.19 0.80
C ASP A 524 10.86 -13.74 1.95
N ARG A 525 10.41 -14.98 1.81
CA ARG A 525 9.57 -15.67 2.80
C ARG A 525 10.43 -16.62 3.65
N PRO A 526 10.59 -16.39 4.97
CA PRO A 526 11.26 -17.34 5.85
C PRO A 526 10.53 -18.69 5.93
N ILE A 527 11.24 -19.74 6.33
CA ILE A 527 10.65 -21.08 6.46
C ILE A 527 9.63 -21.07 7.62
N TYR A 528 8.43 -21.61 7.37
CA TYR A 528 7.32 -21.68 8.33
C TYR A 528 6.76 -20.32 8.77
N CYS A 529 6.91 -19.29 7.93
CA CYS A 529 6.27 -17.99 8.13
C CYS A 529 4.79 -18.01 7.75
#